data_AF-X1U7I9-F1
#
_entry.id   AF-X1U7I9-F1
#
_cell.length_a   1.000
_cell.length_b   1.000
_cell.length_c   1.000
_cell.angle_alpha   90.00
_cell.angle_beta   90.00
_cell.angle_gamma   90.00
#
_symmetry.space_group_name_H-M   'P 1'
#
loop_
_entity.id
_entity.type
_entity.pdbx_description
1 polymer ?
#
loop_
_entity_poly.entity_id
_entity_poly.type
_entity_poly.pdbx_seq_one_letter_code
_entity_poly.pdbx_strand_id
1 'polypeptide(L)'
;MDKSTILAMEAGEGLDKLVAAEVMGELMPEPTPENALDLQLAGSPVKSPKGNWLCLCRYDEGDIPTWRPLPYSTDIAAAWPVVERMRSMEDGQGSALLCCLTIYSDHDLCWDIRWRYSELSNRNDGHKEHRLPTCYDDFPEAICKAALLTKLAG
;
A
#
# COMPACT_ATOMS: atom_id res chain seq x y z
N MET A 1 13.96 -4.33 2.31
CA MET A 1 13.86 -2.86 2.26
C MET A 1 13.93 -2.34 3.68
N ASP A 2 14.52 -1.17 3.93
CA ASP A 2 14.67 -0.61 5.27
C ASP A 2 13.72 0.58 5.52
N LYS A 3 13.53 0.92 6.79
CA LYS A 3 12.63 2.00 7.23
C LYS A 3 12.97 3.36 6.62
N SER A 4 14.25 3.69 6.48
CA SER A 4 14.66 5.01 5.98
C SER A 4 14.31 5.18 4.50
N THR A 5 14.50 4.13 3.69
CA THR A 5 14.13 4.14 2.28
C THR A 5 12.62 4.34 2.10
N ILE A 6 11.78 3.60 2.83
CA ILE A 6 10.31 3.75 2.72
C ILE A 6 9.84 5.17 3.04
N LEU A 7 10.41 5.77 4.09
CA LEU A 7 10.04 7.13 4.49
C LEU A 7 10.45 8.18 3.46
N ALA A 8 11.57 7.97 2.76
CA ALA A 8 12.09 8.86 1.74
C ALA A 8 11.42 8.71 0.35
N MET A 9 10.64 7.65 0.12
CA MET A 9 9.94 7.47 -1.15
C MET A 9 8.83 8.51 -1.31
N GLU A 10 8.76 9.17 -2.46
CA GLU A 10 7.64 10.04 -2.80
C GLU A 10 6.40 9.23 -3.18
N ALA A 11 5.23 9.85 -3.07
CA ALA A 11 3.99 9.29 -3.60
C ALA A 11 4.10 9.07 -5.12
N GLY A 12 3.49 7.98 -5.60
CA GLY A 12 3.47 7.59 -6.99
C GLY A 12 3.87 6.13 -7.22
N GLU A 13 4.15 5.82 -8.49
CA GLU A 13 4.23 4.44 -8.97
C GLU A 13 5.26 3.58 -8.22
N GLY A 14 6.40 4.14 -7.82
CA GLY A 14 7.41 3.40 -7.05
C GLY A 14 6.88 2.91 -5.71
N LEU A 15 6.20 3.79 -4.97
CA LEU A 15 5.57 3.45 -3.68
C LEU A 15 4.39 2.51 -3.89
N ASP A 16 3.57 2.75 -4.91
CA ASP A 16 2.39 1.94 -5.24
C ASP A 16 2.74 0.49 -5.62
N LYS A 17 3.81 0.30 -6.41
CA LYS A 17 4.33 -1.04 -6.76
C LYS A 17 4.75 -1.80 -5.51
N LEU A 18 5.41 -1.11 -4.59
CA LEU A 18 5.85 -1.70 -3.34
C LEU A 18 4.67 -2.07 -2.44
N VAL A 19 3.64 -1.23 -2.35
CA VAL A 19 2.40 -1.54 -1.62
C VAL A 19 1.67 -2.74 -2.25
N ALA A 20 1.54 -2.78 -3.57
CA ALA A 20 0.91 -3.90 -4.28
C ALA A 20 1.62 -5.23 -3.99
N ALA A 21 2.95 -5.25 -4.09
CA ALA A 21 3.77 -6.43 -3.86
C ALA A 21 3.80 -6.85 -2.38
N GLU A 22 4.12 -5.90 -1.50
CA GLU A 22 4.44 -6.22 -0.11
C GLU A 22 3.19 -6.29 0.77
N VAL A 23 2.29 -5.32 0.64
CA VAL A 23 1.10 -5.23 1.51
C VAL A 23 -0.05 -6.03 0.93
N MET A 24 -0.36 -5.83 -0.35
CA MET A 24 -1.49 -6.51 -1.02
C MET A 24 -1.12 -7.93 -1.47
N GLY A 25 0.17 -8.27 -1.47
CA GLY A 25 0.65 -9.62 -1.76
C GLY A 25 0.44 -10.02 -3.22
N GLU A 26 0.52 -9.08 -4.15
CA GLU A 26 0.45 -9.32 -5.59
C GLU A 26 1.67 -8.72 -6.29
N LEU A 27 2.58 -9.59 -6.74
CA LEU A 27 3.67 -9.18 -7.62
C LEU A 27 3.12 -8.71 -8.97
N MET A 28 3.92 -7.91 -9.67
CA MET A 28 3.60 -7.51 -11.03
C MET A 28 3.38 -8.75 -11.91
N PRO A 29 2.27 -8.85 -12.67
CA PRO A 29 2.02 -10.02 -13.49
C PRO A 29 2.98 -10.16 -14.68
N GLU A 30 3.32 -11.41 -15.01
CA GLU A 30 3.93 -11.82 -16.28
C GLU A 30 2.94 -12.83 -16.92
N PRO A 31 2.21 -12.51 -18.01
CA PRO A 31 2.63 -11.62 -19.10
C PRO A 31 1.83 -10.31 -19.24
N THR A 32 2.44 -9.33 -19.90
CA THR A 32 1.71 -8.21 -20.54
C THR A 32 1.08 -8.72 -21.84
N PRO A 33 -0.16 -8.31 -22.18
CA PRO A 33 -0.74 -8.53 -23.51
C PRO A 33 0.23 -8.11 -24.61
N GLU A 34 0.30 -8.88 -25.70
CA GLU A 34 1.34 -8.69 -26.73
C GLU A 34 1.14 -7.41 -27.55
N ASN A 35 -0.09 -6.92 -27.67
CA ASN A 35 -0.38 -5.69 -28.41
C ASN A 35 -1.59 -4.91 -27.85
N ALA A 36 -1.72 -3.65 -28.28
CA ALA A 36 -2.81 -2.76 -27.88
C ALA A 36 -4.21 -3.26 -28.35
N LEU A 37 -4.28 -4.03 -29.44
CA LEU A 37 -5.52 -4.61 -29.93
C LEU A 37 -6.06 -5.66 -28.96
N ASP A 38 -5.19 -6.48 -28.35
CA ASP A 38 -5.57 -7.46 -27.33
C ASP A 38 -6.19 -6.78 -26.10
N LEU A 39 -5.64 -5.62 -25.70
CA LEU A 39 -6.20 -4.79 -24.63
C LEU A 39 -7.56 -4.18 -25.02
N GLN A 40 -7.70 -3.66 -26.25
CA GLN A 40 -8.96 -3.11 -26.73
C GLN A 40 -10.08 -4.17 -26.80
N LEU A 41 -9.73 -5.39 -27.22
CA LEU A 41 -10.67 -6.52 -27.28
C LEU A 41 -11.07 -7.02 -25.88
N ALA A 42 -10.19 -6.89 -24.88
CA ALA A 42 -10.48 -7.24 -23.50
C ALA A 42 -11.43 -6.27 -22.78
N GLY A 43 -11.66 -5.07 -23.34
CA GLY A 43 -12.51 -4.04 -22.75
C GLY A 43 -11.81 -3.21 -21.66
N SER A 44 -12.60 -2.47 -20.86
CA SER A 44 -12.14 -1.61 -19.74
C SER A 44 -10.99 -2.23 -18.93
N PRO A 45 -10.09 -1.40 -18.37
CA PRO A 45 -8.71 -1.77 -18.03
C PRO A 45 -8.55 -3.20 -17.55
N VAL A 46 -7.69 -3.97 -18.22
CA VAL A 46 -7.38 -5.34 -17.80
C VAL A 46 -6.79 -5.30 -16.40
N LYS A 47 -7.45 -5.99 -15.47
CA LYS A 47 -7.03 -6.06 -14.07
C LYS A 47 -6.25 -7.34 -13.82
N SER A 48 -5.28 -7.29 -12.90
CA SER A 48 -4.67 -8.51 -12.37
C SER A 48 -5.70 -9.36 -11.62
N PRO A 49 -5.42 -10.66 -11.36
CA PRO A 49 -6.33 -11.55 -10.65
C PRO A 49 -6.82 -11.02 -9.30
N LYS A 50 -5.97 -10.33 -8.53
CA LYS A 50 -6.38 -9.69 -7.27
C LYS A 50 -6.74 -8.21 -7.42
N GLY A 51 -6.63 -7.67 -8.64
CA GLY A 51 -7.04 -6.32 -8.99
C GLY A 51 -6.10 -5.20 -8.52
N ASN A 52 -4.90 -5.50 -8.04
CA ASN A 52 -3.93 -4.49 -7.59
C ASN A 52 -3.11 -3.88 -8.73
N TRP A 53 -3.21 -4.44 -9.93
CA TRP A 53 -2.54 -3.95 -11.14
C TRP A 53 -3.54 -3.76 -12.26
N LEU A 54 -3.30 -2.72 -13.05
CA LEU A 54 -4.02 -2.40 -14.28
C LEU A 54 -3.04 -2.48 -15.45
N CYS A 55 -3.40 -3.22 -16.49
CA CYS A 55 -2.70 -3.18 -17.75
C CYS A 55 -3.34 -2.12 -18.63
N LEU A 56 -2.55 -1.11 -19.00
CA LEU A 56 -3.01 0.07 -19.73
C LEU A 56 -2.05 0.35 -20.89
N CYS A 57 -2.60 0.88 -21.99
CA CYS A 57 -1.84 1.57 -23.03
C CYS A 57 -1.90 3.06 -22.76
N ARG A 58 -0.75 3.74 -22.81
CA ARG A 58 -0.70 5.19 -22.78
C ARG A 58 -0.18 5.73 -24.11
N TYR A 59 -0.83 6.78 -24.61
CA TYR A 59 -0.52 7.38 -25.90
C TYR A 59 0.90 7.97 -25.94
N ASP A 60 1.33 8.58 -24.84
CA ASP A 60 2.67 9.15 -24.66
C ASP A 60 3.77 8.09 -24.55
N GLU A 61 3.42 6.82 -24.36
CA GLU A 61 4.33 5.68 -24.27
C GLU A 61 4.27 4.76 -25.50
N GLY A 62 3.68 5.24 -26.60
CA GLY A 62 3.59 4.51 -27.86
C GLY A 62 2.56 3.38 -27.86
N ASP A 63 1.51 3.50 -27.04
CA ASP A 63 0.44 2.51 -26.89
C ASP A 63 0.93 1.10 -26.51
N ILE A 64 2.07 1.01 -25.81
CA ILE A 64 2.63 -0.25 -25.34
C ILE A 64 1.88 -0.72 -24.09
N PRO A 65 1.30 -1.94 -24.09
CA PRO A 65 0.64 -2.53 -22.91
C PRO A 65 1.60 -2.61 -21.72
N THR A 66 1.30 -1.88 -20.64
CA THR A 66 2.15 -1.84 -19.45
C THR A 66 1.33 -2.07 -18.19
N TRP A 67 1.82 -2.95 -17.31
CA TRP A 67 1.25 -3.13 -15.96
C TRP A 67 1.64 -1.95 -15.07
N ARG A 68 0.63 -1.31 -14.50
CA ARG A 68 0.76 -0.24 -13.50
C ARG A 68 0.04 -0.66 -12.22
N PRO A 69 0.59 -0.38 -11.04
CA PRO A 69 -0.13 -0.61 -9.80
C PRO A 69 -1.36 0.32 -9.73
N LEU A 70 -2.32 -0.01 -8.88
CA LEU A 70 -3.33 0.97 -8.46
C LEU A 70 -2.67 2.17 -7.75
N PRO A 71 -3.26 3.37 -7.85
CA PRO A 71 -2.71 4.60 -7.28
C PRO A 71 -2.85 4.68 -5.75
N TYR A 72 -2.33 3.70 -5.02
CA TYR A 72 -2.51 3.59 -3.56
C TYR A 72 -2.06 4.83 -2.79
N SER A 73 -0.97 5.45 -3.19
CA SER A 73 -0.35 6.59 -2.51
C SER A 73 -0.92 7.94 -2.92
N THR A 74 -1.80 7.99 -3.92
CA THR A 74 -2.36 9.24 -4.45
C THR A 74 -3.89 9.26 -4.52
N ASP A 75 -4.56 8.11 -4.49
CA ASP A 75 -6.01 7.98 -4.46
C ASP A 75 -6.47 7.29 -3.17
N ILE A 76 -7.30 8.00 -2.39
CA ILE A 76 -7.84 7.47 -1.14
C ILE A 76 -8.72 6.23 -1.34
N ALA A 77 -9.43 6.13 -2.47
CA ALA A 77 -10.27 4.96 -2.74
C ALA A 77 -9.41 3.70 -2.97
N ALA A 78 -8.25 3.85 -3.62
CA ALA A 78 -7.26 2.80 -3.76
C ALA A 78 -6.52 2.51 -2.44
N ALA A 79 -6.22 3.54 -1.64
CA ALA A 79 -5.53 3.40 -0.35
C ALA A 79 -6.37 2.69 0.71
N TRP A 80 -7.69 2.84 0.72
CA TRP A 80 -8.53 2.28 1.77
C TRP A 80 -8.45 0.75 1.92
N PRO A 81 -8.46 -0.05 0.83
CA PRO A 81 -8.13 -1.48 0.88
C PRO A 81 -6.82 -1.82 1.62
N VAL A 82 -5.82 -0.94 1.60
CA VAL A 82 -4.55 -1.11 2.33
C VAL A 82 -4.80 -1.08 3.83
N VAL A 83 -5.66 -0.19 4.31
CA VAL A 83 -6.07 -0.12 5.73
C VAL A 83 -6.76 -1.40 6.16
N GLU A 84 -7.71 -1.89 5.35
CA GLU A 84 -8.38 -3.16 5.64
C GLU A 84 -7.40 -4.33 5.63
N ARG A 85 -6.43 -4.30 4.71
CA ARG A 85 -5.37 -5.30 4.67
C ARG A 85 -4.52 -5.28 5.94
N MET A 86 -4.10 -4.10 6.40
CA MET A 86 -3.36 -3.93 7.66
C MET A 86 -4.09 -4.51 8.86
N ARG A 87 -5.43 -4.36 8.94
CA ARG A 87 -6.25 -4.95 10.02
C ARG A 87 -6.24 -6.48 10.01
N SER A 88 -6.03 -7.09 8.85
CA SER A 88 -5.94 -8.54 8.65
C SER A 88 -4.51 -9.06 8.64
N MET A 89 -3.51 -8.22 8.87
CA MET A 89 -2.12 -8.66 8.91
C MET A 89 -1.88 -9.47 10.19
N GLU A 90 -1.17 -10.58 10.04
CA GLU A 90 -0.77 -11.47 11.11
C GLU A 90 0.75 -11.56 11.16
N ASP A 91 1.31 -11.74 12.36
CA ASP A 91 2.73 -12.01 12.55
C ASP A 91 3.07 -13.45 12.11
N GLY A 92 4.34 -13.83 12.18
CA GLY A 92 4.78 -15.19 11.86
C GLY A 92 4.17 -16.29 12.74
N GLN A 93 3.42 -15.94 13.79
CA GLN A 93 2.73 -16.84 14.72
C GLN A 93 1.21 -16.83 14.52
N GLY A 94 0.68 -16.07 13.55
CA GLY A 94 -0.75 -15.96 13.28
C GLY A 94 -1.50 -14.96 14.19
N SER A 95 -0.78 -14.11 14.92
CA SER A 95 -1.38 -13.08 15.78
C SER A 95 -1.58 -11.78 15.01
N ALA A 96 -2.73 -11.13 15.19
CA ALA A 96 -3.01 -9.87 14.50
C ALA A 96 -1.97 -8.77 14.83
N LEU A 97 -1.34 -8.22 13.79
CA LEU A 97 -0.32 -7.17 13.84
C LEU A 97 -0.89 -5.77 14.08
N LEU A 98 -2.20 -5.58 14.02
CA LEU A 98 -2.81 -4.26 14.15
C LEU A 98 -4.04 -4.33 15.05
N CYS A 99 -3.95 -3.76 16.25
CA CYS A 99 -5.08 -3.66 17.17
C CYS A 99 -5.89 -2.37 16.96
N CYS A 100 -5.24 -1.27 16.59
CA CYS A 100 -5.91 -0.02 16.25
C CYS A 100 -5.11 0.82 15.25
N LEU A 101 -5.83 1.54 14.39
CA LEU A 101 -5.31 2.62 13.54
C LEU A 101 -5.99 3.92 13.99
N THR A 102 -5.22 4.90 14.41
CA THR A 102 -5.73 6.23 14.73
C THR A 102 -5.14 7.25 13.77
N ILE A 103 -6.03 7.99 13.13
CA ILE A 103 -5.70 9.00 12.12
C ILE A 103 -6.09 10.34 12.73
N TYR A 104 -5.10 11.21 12.92
CA TYR A 104 -5.32 12.60 13.31
C TYR A 104 -5.08 13.48 12.10
N SER A 105 -5.98 14.42 11.87
CA SER A 105 -5.73 15.59 11.02
C SER A 105 -5.49 16.75 11.97
N ASP A 106 -4.29 17.33 11.94
CA ASP A 106 -4.06 18.59 12.64
C ASP A 106 -4.70 19.73 11.83
N HIS A 107 -4.95 20.87 12.49
CA HIS A 107 -5.50 22.07 11.87
C HIS A 107 -4.67 22.59 10.68
N ASP A 108 -3.42 22.13 10.55
CA ASP A 108 -2.49 22.44 9.46
C ASP A 108 -2.56 21.44 8.27
N LEU A 109 -3.66 20.69 8.13
CA LEU A 109 -3.88 19.72 7.03
C LEU A 109 -2.86 18.58 6.95
N CYS A 110 -2.14 18.32 8.04
CA CYS A 110 -1.18 17.23 8.10
C CYS A 110 -1.80 15.98 8.78
N TRP A 111 -1.50 14.82 8.23
CA TRP A 111 -2.00 13.52 8.68
C TRP A 111 -0.96 12.82 9.55
N ASP A 112 -1.36 12.53 10.79
CA ASP A 112 -0.59 11.73 11.74
C ASP A 112 -1.25 10.36 11.92
N ILE A 113 -0.56 9.31 11.48
CA ILE A 113 -1.02 7.94 11.59
C ILE A 113 -0.29 7.24 12.73
N ARG A 114 -1.08 6.75 13.69
CA ARG A 114 -0.63 5.92 14.81
C ARG A 114 -1.25 4.55 14.73
N TRP A 115 -0.45 3.55 15.05
CA TRP A 115 -0.95 2.18 15.18
C TRP A 115 -0.36 1.50 16.40
N ARG A 116 -1.15 0.59 16.99
CA ARG A 116 -0.73 -0.21 18.14
C ARG A 116 -0.90 -1.69 17.85
N TYR A 117 0.00 -2.48 18.38
CA TYR A 117 -0.12 -3.94 18.42
C TYR A 117 0.03 -4.47 19.83
N SER A 118 -0.68 -5.55 20.15
CA SER A 118 -0.43 -6.32 21.36
C SER A 118 0.59 -7.41 21.04
N GLU A 119 1.80 -7.28 21.56
CA GLU A 119 2.65 -8.46 21.72
C GLU A 119 1.98 -9.33 22.79
N LEU A 120 1.28 -10.39 22.36
CA LEU A 120 0.65 -11.34 23.29
C LEU A 120 1.69 -12.23 24.02
N SER A 121 3.00 -11.93 23.87
CA SER A 121 4.05 -12.61 24.60
C SER A 121 4.10 -12.10 26.05
N ASN A 122 3.27 -12.71 26.89
CA ASN A 122 3.23 -12.62 28.34
C ASN A 122 2.47 -11.42 28.94
N ARG A 123 1.74 -11.76 30.00
CA ARG A 123 0.68 -11.03 30.70
C ARG A 123 1.04 -9.65 31.30
N ASN A 124 2.17 -9.02 30.94
CA ASN A 124 2.59 -7.74 31.52
C ASN A 124 3.15 -6.71 30.53
N ASP A 125 3.19 -6.98 29.22
CA ASP A 125 3.86 -6.06 28.30
C ASP A 125 2.86 -5.05 27.71
N GLY A 126 3.14 -3.76 27.96
CA GLY A 126 2.33 -2.64 27.52
C GLY A 126 2.20 -2.57 25.99
N HIS A 127 1.09 -2.02 25.52
CA HIS A 127 0.89 -1.75 24.10
C HIS A 127 2.07 -0.97 23.51
N LYS A 128 2.74 -1.51 22.48
CA LYS A 128 3.71 -0.74 21.71
C LYS A 128 2.95 0.12 20.71
N GLU A 129 3.08 1.43 20.88
CA GLU A 129 2.53 2.41 19.96
C GLU A 129 3.61 2.83 18.96
N HIS A 130 3.28 2.67 17.68
CA HIS A 130 4.07 3.17 16.57
C HIS A 130 3.38 4.37 15.97
N ARG A 131 4.20 5.30 15.52
CA ARG A 131 3.77 6.55 14.92
C ARG A 131 4.68 6.84 13.74
N LEU A 132 4.12 7.39 12.66
CA LEU A 132 4.94 7.95 11.59
C LEU A 132 5.82 9.07 12.17
N PRO A 133 7.12 9.11 11.85
CA PRO A 133 8.03 10.10 12.43
C PRO A 133 7.73 11.53 11.99
N THR A 134 6.95 11.70 10.92
CA THR A 134 6.57 12.97 10.31
C THR A 134 5.08 12.94 9.96
N CYS A 135 4.46 14.12 10.00
CA CYS A 135 3.12 14.31 9.45
C CYS A 135 3.21 14.36 7.91
N TYR A 136 2.16 13.94 7.22
CA TYR A 136 2.11 13.91 5.75
C TYR A 136 1.00 14.82 5.25
N ASP A 137 1.25 15.52 4.15
CA ASP A 137 0.23 16.37 3.52
C ASP A 137 -0.87 15.51 2.86
N ASP A 138 -0.47 14.39 2.25
CA ASP A 138 -1.38 13.45 1.59
C ASP A 138 -1.69 12.21 2.44
N PHE A 139 -2.97 12.05 2.75
CA PHE A 139 -3.47 10.91 3.53
C PHE A 139 -3.22 9.53 2.89
N PRO A 140 -3.42 9.34 1.57
CA PRO A 140 -3.14 8.06 0.90
C PRO A 140 -1.67 7.63 1.02
N GLU A 141 -0.74 8.58 0.87
CA GLU A 141 0.69 8.34 1.04
C GLU A 141 1.02 7.88 2.46
N ALA A 142 0.47 8.57 3.46
CA ALA A 142 0.66 8.23 4.86
C ALA A 142 0.20 6.79 5.17
N ILE A 143 -0.98 6.38 4.65
CA ILE A 143 -1.50 5.01 4.79
C ILE A 143 -0.49 4.01 4.21
N CYS A 144 -0.01 4.25 3.00
CA CYS A 144 0.91 3.35 2.30
C CYS A 144 2.22 3.16 3.07
N LYS A 145 2.82 4.26 3.54
CA LYS A 145 4.06 4.21 4.33
C LYS A 145 3.84 3.52 5.67
N ALA A 146 2.74 3.81 6.37
CA ALA A 146 2.39 3.11 7.60
C ALA A 146 2.26 1.60 7.38
N ALA A 147 1.56 1.18 6.33
CA ALA A 147 1.36 -0.22 5.99
C ALA A 147 2.68 -0.98 5.74
N LEU A 148 3.58 -0.37 4.98
CA LEU A 148 4.89 -0.94 4.69
C LEU A 148 5.77 -1.03 5.94
N LEU A 149 5.71 -0.02 6.81
CA LEU A 149 6.45 -0.03 8.08
C LEU A 149 5.91 -1.07 9.06
N THR A 150 4.59 -1.29 9.09
CA THR A 150 3.98 -2.38 9.88
C THR A 150 4.51 -3.74 9.41
N LYS A 151 4.61 -3.96 8.10
CA LYS A 151 5.17 -5.20 7.55
C LYS A 151 6.64 -5.42 7.91
N LEU A 152 7.43 -4.35 8.02
CA LEU A 152 8.83 -4.45 8.46
C LEU A 152 8.98 -4.73 9.96
N ALA A 153 7.96 -4.41 10.76
CA ALA A 153 8.01 -4.53 12.21
C ALA A 153 7.51 -5.89 12.73
N GLY A 154 6.70 -6.62 11.95
CA GLY A 154 6.24 -7.97 12.23
C GLY A 154 7.13 -9.03 11.62
#